data_AF-A0A2N6AJS0-F1
#
_entry.id   AF-A0A2N6AJS0-F1
#
_cell.length_a   1.000
_cell.length_b   1.000
_cell.length_c   1.000
_cell.angle_alpha   90.00
_cell.angle_beta   90.00
_cell.angle_gamma   90.00
#
_symmetry.space_group_name_H-M   'P 1'
#
loop_
_entity.id
_entity.type
_entity.pdbx_description
1 polymer ?
#
loop_
_entity_poly.entity_id
_entity_poly.type
_entity_poly.pdbx_seq_one_letter_code
_entity_poly.pdbx_strand_id
1 'polypeptide(L)'
;MKRNIDKLNAALSMSRNIIGIKFLYNESEFNSCEVPQVKYKLSYCKMISLVSKGKSFKANLENSECNGAINALGLKEPGNATISGKAYYRLGMYDSIGTAKKTLKDVTIIESSIHGVTAMPL
;
A
#
# COMPACT_ATOMS: atom_id res chain seq x y z
N MET A 1 -4.73 -22.28 -8.65
CA MET A 1 -5.05 -20.83 -8.54
C MET A 1 -5.84 -20.32 -9.74
N LYS A 2 -5.35 -20.50 -10.98
CA LYS A 2 -6.01 -20.11 -12.24
C LYS A 2 -7.50 -20.47 -12.33
N ARG A 3 -7.86 -21.73 -12.04
CA ARG A 3 -9.27 -22.20 -12.03
C ARG A 3 -10.21 -21.39 -11.12
N ASN A 4 -9.72 -20.85 -10.00
CA ASN A 4 -10.55 -20.05 -9.09
C ASN A 4 -10.70 -18.61 -9.59
N ILE A 5 -9.65 -18.07 -10.23
CA ILE A 5 -9.68 -16.75 -10.87
C ILE A 5 -10.66 -16.77 -12.04
N ASP A 6 -10.63 -17.82 -12.86
CA ASP A 6 -11.57 -17.99 -13.98
C ASP A 6 -13.02 -18.05 -13.51
N LYS A 7 -13.29 -18.79 -12.41
CA LYS A 7 -14.61 -18.83 -11.78
C LYS A 7 -15.05 -17.46 -11.25
N LEU A 8 -14.16 -16.73 -10.58
CA LEU A 8 -14.45 -15.39 -10.06
C LEU A 8 -14.74 -14.40 -11.18
N ASN A 9 -13.93 -14.42 -12.24
CA ASN A 9 -14.13 -13.57 -13.41
C ASN A 9 -15.46 -13.87 -14.11
N ALA A 10 -15.81 -15.16 -14.27
CA ALA A 10 -17.09 -15.56 -14.84
C ALA A 10 -18.28 -15.15 -13.98
N ALA A 11 -18.17 -15.28 -12.65
CA ALA A 11 -19.26 -14.97 -11.73
C ALA A 11 -19.47 -13.46 -11.53
N LEU A 12 -18.38 -12.68 -11.46
CA LEU A 12 -18.41 -11.27 -11.05
C LEU A 12 -18.18 -10.29 -12.20
N SER A 13 -17.88 -10.76 -13.41
CA SER A 13 -17.59 -9.92 -14.60
C SER A 13 -16.58 -8.82 -14.28
N MET A 14 -15.46 -9.19 -13.65
CA MET A 14 -14.50 -8.23 -13.13
C MET A 14 -13.85 -7.40 -14.25
N SER A 15 -13.86 -6.08 -14.10
CA SER A 15 -13.20 -5.14 -15.03
C SER A 15 -11.70 -4.94 -14.76
N ARG A 16 -11.18 -5.56 -13.70
CA ARG A 16 -9.80 -5.46 -13.24
C ARG A 16 -9.29 -6.84 -12.82
N ASN A 17 -8.00 -7.06 -12.98
CA ASN A 17 -7.36 -8.30 -12.58
C ASN A 17 -7.36 -8.42 -11.05
N ILE A 18 -7.55 -9.65 -10.56
CA ILE A 18 -7.24 -10.01 -9.18
C ILE A 18 -5.72 -9.86 -9.01
N ILE A 19 -5.30 -9.24 -7.92
CA ILE A 19 -3.88 -8.96 -7.67
C ILE A 19 -3.37 -9.71 -6.45
N GLY A 20 -2.12 -10.12 -6.52
CA GLY A 20 -1.34 -10.61 -5.40
C GLY A 20 -0.45 -9.50 -4.87
N ILE A 21 -0.34 -9.41 -3.55
CA ILE A 21 0.56 -8.48 -2.86
C ILE A 21 1.48 -9.33 -1.98
N LYS A 22 2.77 -9.01 -2.00
CA LYS A 22 3.76 -9.60 -1.10
C LYS A 22 4.57 -8.49 -0.43
N PHE A 23 4.71 -8.60 0.88
CA PHE A 23 5.59 -7.76 1.67
C PHE A 23 7.03 -8.28 1.55
N LEU A 24 7.97 -7.36 1.43
CA LEU A 24 9.40 -7.62 1.29
C LEU A 24 10.06 -7.02 2.52
N TYR A 25 10.50 -7.87 3.45
CA TYR A 25 10.86 -7.43 4.80
C TYR A 25 12.25 -6.79 4.87
N ASN A 26 13.17 -7.26 4.04
CA ASN A 26 14.55 -6.80 4.01
C ASN A 26 14.99 -6.44 2.59
N GLU A 27 16.13 -5.76 2.50
CA GLU A 27 16.70 -5.32 1.23
C GLU A 27 17.07 -6.48 0.30
N SER A 28 17.50 -7.62 0.86
CA SER A 28 17.84 -8.83 0.07
C SER A 28 16.61 -9.40 -0.64
N GLU A 29 15.47 -9.52 0.07
CA GLU A 29 14.19 -9.91 -0.51
C GLU A 29 13.72 -8.92 -1.58
N PHE A 30 13.95 -7.63 -1.36
CA PHE A 30 13.60 -6.61 -2.33
C PHE A 30 14.44 -6.68 -3.60
N ASN A 31 15.75 -6.85 -3.47
CA ASN A 31 16.68 -6.91 -4.59
C ASN A 31 16.55 -8.21 -5.39
N SER A 32 16.29 -9.34 -4.72
CA SER A 32 16.04 -10.63 -5.37
C SER A 32 14.67 -10.72 -6.08
N CYS A 33 13.74 -9.80 -5.80
CA CYS A 33 12.47 -9.75 -6.49
C CYS A 33 12.65 -9.26 -7.94
N GLU A 34 12.36 -10.12 -8.92
CA GLU A 34 12.48 -9.84 -10.37
C GLU A 34 11.45 -8.82 -10.89
N VAL A 35 10.42 -8.50 -10.10
CA VAL A 35 9.40 -7.52 -10.48
C VAL A 35 10.05 -6.13 -10.59
N PRO A 36 9.78 -5.37 -11.66
CA PRO A 36 10.43 -4.07 -11.87
C PRO A 36 10.05 -3.07 -10.77
N GLN A 37 11.04 -2.33 -10.28
CA GLN A 37 10.81 -1.24 -9.35
C GLN A 37 10.19 -0.04 -10.07
N VAL A 38 9.27 0.68 -9.41
CA VAL A 38 8.69 1.88 -10.00
C VAL A 38 9.75 2.97 -10.15
N LYS A 39 9.80 3.61 -11.33
CA LYS A 39 10.83 4.61 -11.66
C LYS A 39 10.53 6.02 -11.12
N TYR A 40 9.30 6.26 -10.73
CA TYR A 40 8.81 7.55 -10.25
C TYR A 40 8.16 7.36 -8.88
N LYS A 41 7.95 8.46 -8.19
CA LYS A 41 7.20 8.44 -6.94
C LYS A 41 5.70 8.36 -7.24
N LEU A 42 4.98 7.56 -6.46
CA LEU A 42 3.53 7.40 -6.57
C LEU A 42 2.91 7.04 -5.22
N SER A 43 1.61 7.29 -5.10
CA SER A 43 0.83 6.75 -3.99
C SER A 43 0.59 5.24 -4.16
N TYR A 44 0.52 4.51 -3.05
CA TYR A 44 0.22 3.07 -3.06
C TYR A 44 -1.10 2.75 -3.78
N CYS A 45 -2.15 3.54 -3.57
CA CYS A 45 -3.43 3.34 -4.25
C CYS A 45 -3.30 3.48 -5.78
N LYS A 46 -2.44 4.39 -6.27
CA LYS A 46 -2.14 4.50 -7.71
C LYS A 46 -1.37 3.29 -8.22
N MET A 47 -0.39 2.80 -7.46
CA MET A 47 0.37 1.59 -7.79
C MET A 47 -0.57 0.40 -7.97
N ILE A 48 -1.42 0.14 -6.98
CA ILE A 48 -2.42 -0.94 -7.00
C ILE A 48 -3.40 -0.78 -8.16
N SER A 49 -3.85 0.45 -8.46
CA SER A 49 -4.69 0.71 -9.62
C SER A 49 -4.02 0.32 -10.94
N LEU A 50 -2.73 0.61 -11.11
CA LEU A 50 -1.98 0.21 -12.31
C LEU A 50 -1.77 -1.31 -12.36
N VAL A 51 -1.48 -1.94 -11.22
CA VAL A 51 -1.30 -3.40 -11.12
C VAL A 51 -2.59 -4.12 -11.49
N SER A 52 -3.73 -3.65 -11.00
CA SER A 52 -5.04 -4.20 -11.35
C SER A 52 -5.39 -4.11 -12.85
N LYS A 53 -4.64 -3.31 -13.63
CA LYS A 53 -4.75 -3.19 -15.09
C LYS A 53 -3.70 -4.00 -15.86
N GLY A 54 -2.99 -4.91 -15.19
CA GLY A 54 -2.03 -5.82 -15.83
C GLY A 54 -0.56 -5.40 -15.71
N LYS A 55 -0.23 -4.39 -14.91
CA LYS A 55 1.17 -4.04 -14.62
C LYS A 55 1.68 -4.80 -13.40
N SER A 56 2.99 -4.93 -13.24
CA SER A 56 3.60 -5.52 -12.06
C SER A 56 4.68 -4.58 -11.56
N PHE A 57 4.71 -4.31 -10.26
CA PHE A 57 5.65 -3.36 -9.68
C PHE A 57 6.09 -3.79 -8.28
N LYS A 58 7.35 -3.47 -7.95
CA LYS A 58 7.80 -3.33 -6.57
C LYS A 58 8.06 -1.87 -6.23
N ALA A 59 7.87 -1.49 -4.98
CA ALA A 59 8.10 -0.15 -4.47
C ALA A 59 8.60 -0.21 -3.02
N ASN A 60 9.50 0.70 -2.68
CA ASN A 60 9.98 0.91 -1.31
C ASN A 60 9.63 2.35 -0.86
N LEU A 61 10.24 2.79 0.26
CA LEU A 61 10.05 4.13 0.78
C LEU A 61 10.41 5.24 -0.22
N GLU A 62 11.43 5.04 -1.06
CA GLU A 62 11.90 6.04 -2.02
C GLU A 62 10.88 6.34 -3.13
N ASN A 63 10.06 5.34 -3.47
CA ASN A 63 9.02 5.45 -4.49
C ASN A 63 7.67 5.92 -3.92
N SER A 64 7.55 6.11 -2.61
CA SER A 64 6.26 6.37 -1.95
C SER A 64 6.04 7.86 -1.70
N GLU A 65 4.91 8.42 -2.18
CA GLU A 65 4.55 9.84 -1.95
C GLU A 65 3.53 10.06 -0.83
N CYS A 66 2.81 9.02 -0.45
CA CYS A 66 1.71 9.14 0.50
C CYS A 66 2.14 8.69 1.90
N ASN A 67 2.21 9.63 2.84
CA ASN A 67 2.50 9.34 4.24
C ASN A 67 1.50 8.34 4.84
N GLY A 68 0.23 8.36 4.42
CA GLY A 68 -0.76 7.38 4.87
C GLY A 68 -0.36 5.94 4.52
N ALA A 69 0.07 5.72 3.28
CA ALA A 69 0.54 4.41 2.84
C ALA A 69 1.87 4.02 3.48
N ILE A 70 2.82 4.96 3.58
CA ILE A 70 4.12 4.74 4.22
C ILE A 70 3.94 4.22 5.65
N ASN A 71 3.08 4.88 6.43
CA ASN A 71 2.81 4.50 7.80
C ASN A 71 2.01 3.19 7.87
N ALA A 72 0.91 3.07 7.10
CA ALA A 72 0.04 1.89 7.18
C ALA A 72 0.74 0.60 6.77
N LEU A 73 1.63 0.66 5.78
CA LEU A 73 2.38 -0.49 5.30
C LEU A 73 3.59 -0.83 6.17
N GLY A 74 4.00 0.03 7.11
CA GLY A 74 5.22 -0.20 7.91
C GLY A 74 6.52 0.09 7.15
N LEU A 75 6.49 0.95 6.12
CA LEU A 75 7.70 1.39 5.40
C LEU A 75 8.52 2.40 6.21
N LYS A 76 7.88 3.07 7.17
CA LYS A 76 8.51 4.00 8.11
C LYS A 76 7.62 4.13 9.34
N GLU A 77 8.26 4.25 10.50
CA GLU A 77 7.58 4.54 11.76
C GLU A 77 6.79 5.86 11.69
N PRO A 78 5.52 5.87 12.13
CA PRO A 78 4.71 7.06 12.13
C PRO A 78 5.25 8.10 13.14
N GLY A 79 5.46 9.33 12.67
CA GLY A 79 5.87 10.42 13.55
C GLY A 79 4.78 10.89 14.51
N ASN A 80 5.17 11.66 15.53
CA ASN A 80 4.26 12.19 16.58
C ASN A 80 3.05 12.95 16.01
N ALA A 81 3.21 13.68 14.90
CA ALA A 81 2.11 14.41 14.26
C ALA A 81 1.05 13.47 13.65
N THR A 82 1.47 12.31 13.15
CA THR A 82 0.60 11.25 12.63
C THR A 82 -0.15 10.61 13.79
N ILE A 83 0.56 10.14 14.82
CA ILE A 83 -0.02 9.44 15.99
C ILE A 83 -1.01 10.34 16.75
N SER A 84 -0.71 11.64 16.85
CA SER A 84 -1.59 12.60 17.53
C SER A 84 -2.81 13.05 16.71
N GLY A 85 -2.96 12.60 15.46
CA GLY A 85 -4.03 13.04 14.55
C GLY A 85 -3.83 14.44 13.95
N LYS A 86 -2.83 15.19 14.41
CA LYS A 86 -2.53 16.56 13.93
C LYS A 86 -2.23 16.60 12.43
N ALA A 87 -1.51 15.61 11.91
CA ALA A 87 -1.17 15.54 10.49
C ALA A 87 -2.44 15.46 9.61
N TYR A 88 -3.37 14.57 9.96
CA TYR A 88 -4.60 14.36 9.21
C TYR A 88 -5.61 15.50 9.39
N TYR A 89 -5.67 16.09 10.58
CA TYR A 89 -6.44 17.32 10.80
C TYR A 89 -5.94 18.48 9.94
N ARG A 90 -4.61 18.69 9.86
CA ARG A 90 -4.01 19.72 8.98
C ARG A 90 -4.29 19.50 7.49
N LEU A 91 -4.50 18.25 7.08
CA LEU A 91 -4.91 17.91 5.72
C LEU A 91 -6.41 18.15 5.46
N GLY A 92 -7.17 18.64 6.45
CA GLY A 92 -8.60 18.90 6.33
C GLY A 92 -9.46 17.64 6.24
N MET A 93 -8.92 16.47 6.61
CA MET A 93 -9.64 15.19 6.49
C MET A 93 -10.69 14.99 7.60
N TYR A 94 -10.57 15.74 8.70
CA TYR A 94 -11.41 15.59 9.88
C TYR A 94 -11.74 16.96 10.47
N ASP A 95 -12.95 17.08 11.01
CA ASP A 95 -13.47 18.30 11.61
C ASP A 95 -12.77 18.69 12.94
N SER A 96 -12.14 17.73 13.61
CA SER A 96 -11.35 18.00 14.82
C SER A 96 -10.15 17.07 14.97
N ILE A 97 -9.15 17.52 15.74
CA ILE A 97 -7.98 16.69 16.13
C ILE A 97 -8.44 15.47 16.94
N GLY A 98 -9.46 15.62 17.79
CA GLY A 98 -10.01 14.53 18.59
C GLY A 98 -10.58 13.40 17.73
N THR A 99 -11.37 13.76 16.71
CA THR A 99 -11.91 12.81 15.72
C THR A 99 -10.78 12.16 14.94
N ALA A 100 -9.83 12.94 14.42
CA ALA A 100 -8.69 12.40 13.68
C ALA A 100 -7.89 11.38 14.50
N LYS A 101 -7.55 11.72 15.76
CA LYS A 101 -6.81 10.83 16.65
C LYS A 101 -7.59 9.56 16.99
N LYS A 102 -8.91 9.68 17.23
CA LYS A 102 -9.75 8.51 17.51
C LYS A 102 -9.78 7.57 16.32
N THR A 103 -10.06 8.08 15.12
CA THR A 103 -10.12 7.27 13.90
C THR A 103 -8.79 6.59 13.60
N LEU A 104 -7.66 7.26 13.82
CA LEU A 104 -6.34 6.67 13.57
C LEU A 104 -5.99 5.51 14.51
N LYS A 105 -6.55 5.47 15.72
CA LYS A 105 -6.37 4.31 16.61
C LYS A 105 -7.02 3.05 16.06
N ASP A 106 -8.07 3.20 15.26
CA ASP A 106 -8.81 2.09 14.66
C ASP A 106 -8.21 1.67 13.31
N VAL A 107 -7.24 2.43 12.77
CA VAL A 107 -6.53 2.06 11.53
C VAL A 107 -5.53 0.95 11.83
N THR A 108 -5.65 -0.15 11.11
CA THR A 108 -4.65 -1.22 11.14
C THR A 108 -3.36 -0.75 10.49
N ILE A 109 -2.29 -0.74 11.27
CA ILE A 109 -0.93 -0.44 10.83
C ILE A 109 -0.13 -1.74 10.95
N ILE A 110 0.66 -2.06 9.93
CA ILE A 110 1.60 -3.17 9.99
C ILE A 110 2.71 -2.80 10.98
N GLU A 111 2.81 -3.55 12.08
CA GLU A 111 3.82 -3.32 13.14
C GLU A 111 5.24 -3.74 12.75
N SER A 112 5.38 -4.56 11.70
CA SER A 112 6.69 -4.97 11.20
C SER A 112 7.26 -3.94 10.22
N SER A 113 8.53 -3.59 10.43
CA SER A 113 9.28 -2.77 9.47
C SER A 113 9.50 -3.58 8.20
N ILE A 114 8.84 -3.17 7.12
CA ILE A 114 9.04 -3.75 5.79
C ILE A 114 9.96 -2.85 4.99
N HIS A 115 10.81 -3.45 4.15
CA HIS A 115 11.64 -2.70 3.23
C HIS A 115 10.85 -2.23 1.99
N GLY A 116 9.89 -3.04 1.54
CA GLY A 116 9.10 -2.73 0.36
C GLY A 116 7.89 -3.64 0.17
N VAL A 117 7.16 -3.38 -0.90
CA VAL A 117 6.00 -4.16 -1.31
C VAL A 117 6.11 -4.46 -2.80
N THR A 118 5.72 -5.67 -3.20
CA THR A 118 5.54 -6.04 -4.60
C THR A 118 4.09 -6.43 -4.85
N ALA A 119 3.59 -6.07 -6.04
CA ALA A 119 2.24 -6.38 -6.46
C ALA A 119 2.21 -6.74 -7.95
N MET A 120 1.44 -7.78 -8.26
CA MET A 120 1.26 -8.29 -9.62
C MET A 120 -0.14 -8.88 -9.82
N PRO A 121 -0.66 -8.93 -11.05
CA PRO A 121 -1.85 -9.71 -11.38
C PRO A 121 -1.62 -11.20 -11.09
N LEU A 122 -2.66 -11.90 -10.64
CA LEU A 122 -2.66 -13.36 -10.42
C LEU A 122 -3.07 -14.15 -11.66
#